data_AF-A0A0J7XHT2-F1
#
_entry.id   AF-A0A0J7XHT2-F1
#
_cell.length_a   1.000
_cell.length_b   1.000
_cell.length_c   1.000
_cell.angle_alpha   90.00
_cell.angle_beta   90.00
_cell.angle_gamma   90.00
#
_symmetry.space_group_name_H-M   'P 1'
#
loop_
_entity.id
_entity.type
_entity.pdbx_description
1 polymer ?
#
loop_
_entity_poly.entity_id
_entity_poly.type
_entity_poly.pdbx_seq_one_letter_code
_entity_poly.pdbx_strand_id
1 'polypeptide(L)'
;MAHLTLRVEDEIAEAIDMLARAAGMTRSKWINRAIRDALPARPDEVRDVPTVAGASKMLSLRLPADELAAIDMVAAKAGMTRSQWVKRTLRWQLWTKAGELRLAPSSYRSIMKIVGQVRAIGYSLNQAVKAMNAANRPESPLLIEQVAPHVIAMEGRLSATIKEANATLTAIVSGEVDYWTGRGTTSPIADEVQP
;
A
#
# COMPACT_ATOMS: atom_id res chain seq x y z
N MET A 1 30.10 -6.33 -12.52
CA MET A 1 29.53 -6.77 -11.22
C MET A 1 29.29 -5.52 -10.37
N ALA A 2 28.24 -5.52 -9.54
CA ALA A 2 28.04 -4.43 -8.59
C ALA A 2 29.14 -4.43 -7.52
N HIS A 3 29.58 -3.25 -7.08
CA HIS A 3 30.58 -3.08 -6.02
C HIS A 3 29.89 -2.57 -4.75
N LEU A 4 30.10 -3.25 -3.63
CA LEU A 4 29.51 -2.91 -2.33
C LEU A 4 30.64 -2.60 -1.33
N THR A 5 30.60 -1.40 -0.75
CA THR A 5 31.46 -1.04 0.39
C THR A 5 30.62 -1.03 1.66
N LEU A 6 31.03 -1.80 2.66
CA LEU A 6 30.34 -1.93 3.95
C LEU A 6 31.32 -1.72 5.10
N ARG A 7 30.84 -1.11 6.20
CA ARG A 7 31.54 -1.06 7.48
C ARG A 7 30.87 -2.06 8.41
N VAL A 8 31.69 -2.91 9.03
CA VAL A 8 31.27 -3.88 10.03
C VAL A 8 32.18 -3.73 11.24
N GLU A 9 31.69 -4.16 12.40
CA GLU A 9 32.51 -4.24 13.61
C GLU A 9 33.61 -5.30 13.44
N ASP A 10 34.74 -5.10 14.12
CA ASP A 10 35.92 -5.97 13.96
C ASP A 10 35.62 -7.42 14.32
N GLU A 11 34.83 -7.66 15.38
CA GLU A 11 34.38 -9.00 15.80
C GLU A 11 33.62 -9.73 14.67
N ILE A 12 32.78 -9.00 13.93
CA ILE A 12 32.04 -9.56 12.80
C ILE A 12 32.99 -9.91 11.65
N ALA A 13 33.99 -9.06 11.39
CA ALA A 13 34.98 -9.31 10.35
C ALA A 13 35.81 -10.57 10.67
N GLU A 14 36.22 -10.75 11.92
CA GLU A 14 36.92 -11.94 12.41
C GLU A 14 36.07 -13.20 12.29
N ALA A 15 34.80 -13.15 12.71
CA ALA A 15 33.87 -14.26 12.58
C ALA A 15 33.68 -14.69 11.11
N ILE A 16 33.57 -13.73 10.19
CA ILE A 16 33.50 -14.01 8.75
C ILE A 16 34.76 -14.73 8.26
N ASP A 17 35.95 -14.29 8.67
CA ASP A 17 37.20 -14.91 8.27
C ASP A 17 37.33 -16.35 8.75
N MET A 18 36.95 -16.62 10.01
CA MET A 18 36.94 -17.97 10.56
C MET A 18 36.00 -18.88 9.76
N LEU A 19 34.77 -18.42 9.49
CA LEU A 19 33.77 -19.19 8.74
C LEU A 19 34.17 -19.39 7.27
N ALA A 20 34.82 -18.41 6.65
CA ALA A 20 35.34 -18.52 5.29
C ALA A 20 36.45 -19.57 5.21
N ARG A 21 37.42 -19.55 6.15
CA ARG A 21 38.50 -20.53 6.24
C ARG A 21 37.95 -21.94 6.49
N ALA A 22 37.04 -22.10 7.44
CA ALA A 22 36.41 -23.39 7.75
C ALA A 22 35.67 -23.98 6.55
N ALA A 23 35.09 -23.13 5.68
CA ALA A 23 34.41 -23.55 4.46
C ALA A 23 35.34 -23.68 3.23
N GLY A 24 36.65 -23.44 3.37
CA GLY A 24 37.60 -23.45 2.24
C GLY A 24 37.32 -22.36 1.19
N MET A 25 36.76 -21.22 1.62
CA MET A 25 36.35 -20.11 0.76
C MET A 25 37.14 -18.84 1.05
N THR A 26 37.26 -17.97 0.03
CA THR A 26 37.68 -16.59 0.27
C THR A 26 36.58 -15.82 1.01
N ARG A 27 36.96 -14.78 1.77
CA ARG A 27 36.03 -13.89 2.46
C ARG A 27 34.87 -13.44 1.57
N SER A 28 35.18 -12.93 0.38
CA SER A 28 34.18 -12.43 -0.58
C SER A 28 33.28 -13.55 -1.12
N LYS A 29 33.81 -14.75 -1.36
CA LYS A 29 33.00 -15.90 -1.82
C LYS A 29 32.04 -16.36 -0.74
N TRP A 30 32.49 -16.39 0.51
CA TRP A 30 31.66 -16.75 1.66
C TRP A 30 30.55 -15.70 1.89
N ILE A 31 30.88 -14.41 1.87
CA ILE A 31 29.90 -13.31 1.99
C ILE A 31 28.84 -13.39 0.89
N ASN A 32 29.25 -13.58 -0.37
CA ASN A 32 28.31 -13.71 -1.48
C ASN A 32 27.38 -14.92 -1.34
N ARG A 33 27.89 -16.04 -0.81
CA ARG A 33 27.06 -17.21 -0.49
C ARG A 33 26.07 -16.88 0.62
N ALA A 34 26.54 -16.32 1.74
CA ALA A 34 25.68 -15.95 2.86
C ALA A 34 24.56 -14.97 2.46
N ILE A 35 24.87 -13.96 1.64
CA ILE A 35 23.87 -13.03 1.09
C ILE A 35 22.87 -13.78 0.21
N ARG A 36 23.35 -14.64 -0.70
CA ARG A 36 22.50 -15.44 -1.59
C ARG A 36 21.54 -16.34 -0.80
N ASP A 37 22.01 -16.95 0.28
CA ASP A 37 21.22 -17.84 1.12
C ASP A 37 20.20 -17.06 1.98
N ALA A 38 20.52 -15.82 2.36
CA ALA A 38 19.66 -14.96 3.17
C ALA A 38 18.55 -14.27 2.37
N LEU A 39 18.77 -13.94 1.08
CA LEU A 39 17.79 -13.22 0.25
C LEU A 39 16.42 -13.95 0.15
N PRO A 40 16.34 -15.27 -0.08
CA PRO A 40 15.08 -15.99 -0.16
C PRO A 40 14.34 -16.12 1.19
N ALA A 41 15.04 -15.98 2.32
CA ALA A 41 14.44 -16.08 3.65
C ALA A 41 13.62 -14.85 4.05
N ARG A 42 13.67 -13.78 3.25
CA ARG A 42 13.05 -12.48 3.55
C ARG A 42 12.24 -11.90 2.39
N PRO A 43 11.33 -12.68 1.76
CA PRO A 43 10.61 -12.24 0.57
C PRO A 43 9.70 -11.04 0.84
N ASP A 44 9.19 -10.89 2.07
CA ASP A 44 8.31 -9.78 2.45
C ASP A 44 9.04 -8.50 2.84
N GLU A 45 10.38 -8.54 2.96
CA GLU A 45 11.18 -7.35 3.27
C GLU A 45 11.51 -6.54 2.02
N VAL A 46 11.43 -7.16 0.83
CA VAL A 46 11.66 -6.50 -0.45
C VAL A 46 10.36 -5.80 -0.87
N ARG A 47 10.40 -4.46 -0.90
CA ARG A 47 9.39 -3.63 -1.55
C ARG A 47 10.08 -2.75 -2.56
N ASP A 48 9.41 -2.54 -3.69
CA ASP A 48 9.79 -1.45 -4.58
C ASP A 48 9.56 -0.17 -3.80
N VAL A 49 10.63 0.53 -3.41
CA VAL A 49 10.53 1.89 -2.91
C VAL A 49 10.96 2.76 -4.07
N PRO A 50 10.23 3.84 -4.42
CA PRO A 50 10.71 4.76 -5.42
C PRO A 50 12.13 5.20 -5.06
N THR A 51 13.08 5.02 -5.97
CA THR A 51 14.44 5.52 -5.83
C THR A 51 14.38 7.03 -6.01
N VAL A 52 13.89 7.75 -5.00
CA VAL A 52 13.80 9.21 -5.07
C VAL A 52 15.23 9.74 -4.97
N ALA A 53 15.77 10.14 -6.11
CA ALA A 53 17.03 10.88 -6.21
C ALA A 53 16.80 12.28 -5.60
N GLY A 54 17.14 12.44 -4.33
CA GLY A 54 17.00 13.71 -3.63
C GLY A 54 17.77 13.71 -2.31
N ALA A 55 18.15 14.91 -1.85
CA ALA A 55 18.82 15.07 -0.56
C ALA A 55 17.88 14.63 0.57
N SER A 56 18.39 13.83 1.51
CA SER A 56 17.62 13.42 2.69
C SER A 56 17.32 14.62 3.58
N LYS A 57 16.06 14.78 4.01
CA LYS A 57 15.65 15.76 5.01
C LYS A 57 15.52 15.12 6.40
N MET A 58 15.77 15.90 7.44
CA MET A 58 15.61 15.46 8.83
C MET A 58 14.15 15.51 9.26
N LEU A 59 13.66 14.44 9.90
CA LEU A 59 12.36 14.37 10.53
C LEU A 59 12.56 14.36 12.05
N SER A 60 12.10 15.41 12.73
CA SER A 60 12.16 15.54 14.19
C SER A 60 10.78 15.24 14.79
N LEU A 61 10.71 14.27 15.69
CA LEU A 61 9.48 13.85 16.38
C LEU A 61 9.73 13.82 17.88
N ARG A 62 8.72 14.22 18.67
CA ARG A 62 8.73 14.07 20.13
C ARG A 62 7.86 12.88 20.49
N LEU A 63 8.46 11.87 21.13
CA LEU A 63 7.78 10.68 21.60
C LEU A 63 7.93 10.58 23.13
N PRO A 64 6.93 10.01 23.83
CA PRO A 64 7.09 9.55 25.20
C PRO A 64 8.31 8.63 25.37
N ALA A 65 8.94 8.67 26.55
CA ALA A 65 10.18 7.94 26.80
C ALA A 65 10.00 6.41 26.78
N ASP A 66 8.84 5.94 27.24
CA ASP A 66 8.42 4.54 27.21
C ASP A 66 8.21 4.03 25.78
N GLU A 67 7.59 4.82 24.91
CA GLU A 67 7.47 4.49 23.48
C GLU A 67 8.85 4.40 22.80
N LEU A 68 9.76 5.33 23.13
CA LEU A 68 11.12 5.32 22.58
C LEU A 68 11.89 4.06 23.00
N ALA A 69 11.77 3.66 24.26
CA ALA A 69 12.36 2.43 24.78
C ALA A 69 11.77 1.17 24.11
N ALA A 70 10.46 1.17 23.84
CA ALA A 70 9.81 0.08 23.10
C ALA A 70 10.35 -0.03 21.67
N ILE A 71 10.56 1.10 20.98
CA ILE A 71 11.17 1.13 19.64
C ILE A 71 12.59 0.58 19.69
N ASP A 72 13.41 0.99 20.68
CA ASP A 72 14.78 0.49 20.83
C ASP A 72 14.83 -1.02 21.01
N MET A 73 13.96 -1.56 21.86
CA MET A 73 13.87 -2.99 22.09
C MET A 73 13.53 -3.76 20.79
N VAL A 74 12.53 -3.30 20.03
CA VAL A 74 12.12 -3.99 18.79
C VAL A 74 13.17 -3.83 17.71
N ALA A 75 13.83 -2.67 17.61
CA ALA A 75 14.93 -2.44 16.68
C ALA A 75 16.11 -3.38 16.99
N ALA A 76 16.50 -3.52 18.25
CA ALA A 76 17.57 -4.42 18.68
C ALA A 76 17.24 -5.89 18.36
N LYS A 77 16.02 -6.35 18.63
CA LYS A 77 15.55 -7.70 18.27
C LYS A 77 15.60 -7.96 16.75
N ALA A 78 15.46 -6.91 15.94
CA ALA A 78 15.55 -7.00 14.49
C ALA A 78 16.98 -6.82 13.94
N GLY A 79 17.99 -6.61 14.80
CA GLY A 79 19.37 -6.30 14.39
C GLY A 79 19.47 -4.95 13.67
N MET A 80 18.65 -3.98 14.06
CA MET A 80 18.56 -2.66 13.44
C MET A 80 18.83 -1.56 14.44
N THR A 81 19.36 -0.43 13.96
CA THR A 81 19.32 0.81 14.74
C THR A 81 17.89 1.35 14.81
N ARG A 82 17.58 2.15 15.84
CA ARG A 82 16.30 2.87 15.96
C ARG A 82 15.88 3.54 14.65
N SER A 83 16.81 4.26 14.01
CA SER A 83 16.53 4.99 12.77
C SER A 83 16.26 4.05 11.59
N GLN A 84 16.96 2.93 11.48
CA GLN A 84 16.69 1.91 10.46
C GLN A 84 15.31 1.29 10.64
N TRP A 85 14.96 0.94 11.87
CA TRP A 85 13.65 0.38 12.19
C TRP A 85 12.52 1.38 11.89
N VAL A 86 12.62 2.62 12.34
CA VAL A 86 11.62 3.67 12.07
C VAL A 86 11.47 3.91 10.56
N LYS A 87 12.57 4.02 9.81
CA LYS A 87 12.53 4.16 8.34
C LYS A 87 11.83 2.98 7.68
N ARG A 88 12.12 1.75 8.13
CA ARG A 88 11.46 0.54 7.63
C ARG A 88 9.96 0.54 7.93
N THR A 89 9.56 0.90 9.15
CA THR A 89 8.16 0.96 9.57
C THR A 89 7.37 2.01 8.80
N LEU A 90 7.91 3.23 8.67
CA LEU A 90 7.30 4.27 7.84
C LEU A 90 7.14 3.80 6.39
N ARG A 91 8.19 3.17 5.82
CA ARG A 91 8.10 2.62 4.47
C ARG A 91 7.04 1.55 4.32
N TRP A 92 6.88 0.72 5.34
CA TRP A 92 5.86 -0.31 5.38
C TRP A 92 4.44 0.25 5.36
N GLN A 93 4.22 1.41 5.98
CA GLN A 93 2.92 2.06 6.00
C GLN A 93 2.65 2.85 4.72
N LEU A 94 3.69 3.41 4.10
CA LEU A 94 3.54 4.32 2.98
C LEU A 94 3.48 3.63 1.61
N TRP A 95 4.16 2.51 1.37
CA TRP A 95 4.28 1.93 0.02
C TRP A 95 3.68 0.53 -0.14
N THR A 96 3.06 0.23 -1.28
CA THR A 96 2.66 -1.13 -1.69
C THR A 96 3.89 -1.97 -2.05
N LYS A 97 3.70 -3.27 -2.34
CA LYS A 97 4.82 -4.11 -2.82
C LYS A 97 5.34 -3.63 -4.19
N ALA A 98 4.47 -3.02 -5.01
CA ALA A 98 4.77 -2.42 -6.31
C ALA A 98 5.30 -0.97 -6.22
N GLY A 99 5.55 -0.45 -5.01
CA GLY A 99 6.13 0.87 -4.79
C GLY A 99 5.24 2.07 -5.03
N GLU A 100 3.94 1.83 -5.10
CA GLU A 100 2.93 2.88 -5.13
C GLU A 100 2.57 3.32 -3.71
N LEU A 101 2.18 4.58 -3.52
CA LEU A 101 1.69 5.05 -2.24
C LEU A 101 0.42 4.28 -1.84
N ARG A 102 0.38 3.81 -0.59
CA ARG A 102 -0.81 3.22 0.01
C ARG A 102 -1.81 4.33 0.31
N LEU A 103 -3.06 4.11 -0.10
CA LEU A 103 -4.18 4.93 0.33
C LEU A 103 -4.32 4.86 1.84
N ALA A 104 -4.83 5.93 2.47
CA ALA A 104 -5.17 5.85 3.88
C ALA A 104 -6.20 4.72 4.12
N PRO A 105 -6.13 4.02 5.27
CA PRO A 105 -7.04 2.89 5.54
C PRO A 105 -8.54 3.25 5.51
N SER A 106 -8.90 4.49 5.83
CA SER A 106 -10.26 5.01 5.69
C SER A 106 -10.68 5.06 4.22
N SER A 107 -9.87 5.68 3.36
CA SER A 107 -10.09 5.80 1.93
C SER A 107 -10.20 4.45 1.25
N TYR A 108 -9.29 3.52 1.56
CA TYR A 108 -9.33 2.16 1.04
C TYR A 108 -10.64 1.44 1.39
N ARG A 109 -11.08 1.51 2.66
CA ARG A 109 -12.34 0.88 3.11
C ARG A 109 -13.55 1.48 2.39
N SER A 110 -13.59 2.80 2.23
CA SER A 110 -14.67 3.49 1.53
C SER A 110 -14.72 3.11 0.04
N ILE A 111 -13.57 3.00 -0.63
CA ILE A 111 -13.49 2.52 -2.02
C ILE A 111 -14.01 1.07 -2.12
N MET A 112 -13.61 0.19 -1.21
CA MET A 112 -14.08 -1.20 -1.22
C MET A 112 -15.59 -1.32 -0.98
N LYS A 113 -16.19 -0.43 -0.18
CA LYS A 113 -17.65 -0.34 -0.03
C LYS A 113 -18.32 0.01 -1.36
N ILE A 114 -17.79 0.98 -2.10
CA ILE A 114 -18.30 1.37 -3.42
C ILE A 114 -18.18 0.21 -4.41
N VAL A 115 -17.04 -0.49 -4.46
CA VAL A 115 -16.84 -1.67 -5.31
C VAL A 115 -17.89 -2.75 -4.99
N GLY A 116 -18.20 -2.97 -3.71
CA GLY A 116 -19.27 -3.88 -3.29
C GLY A 116 -20.64 -3.48 -3.82
N GLN A 117 -20.99 -2.19 -3.72
CA GLN A 117 -22.26 -1.65 -4.25
C GLN A 117 -22.37 -1.82 -5.77
N VAL A 118 -21.29 -1.53 -6.52
CA VAL A 118 -21.23 -1.71 -7.98
C VAL A 118 -21.39 -3.19 -8.37
N ARG A 119 -20.81 -4.13 -7.62
CA ARG A 119 -21.00 -5.57 -7.87
C ARG A 119 -22.45 -5.99 -7.64
N ALA A 120 -23.08 -5.55 -6.56
CA ALA A 120 -24.48 -5.87 -6.25
C ALA A 120 -25.43 -5.38 -7.36
N ILE A 121 -25.16 -4.18 -7.86
CA ILE A 121 -25.79 -3.60 -9.06
C ILE A 121 -25.66 -4.53 -10.27
N GLY A 122 -24.45 -4.99 -10.57
CA GLY A 122 -24.19 -5.86 -11.72
C GLY A 122 -24.97 -7.18 -11.62
N TYR A 123 -25.05 -7.75 -10.42
CA TYR A 123 -25.87 -8.94 -10.18
C TYR A 123 -27.36 -8.70 -10.41
N SER A 124 -27.90 -7.60 -9.88
CA SER A 124 -29.32 -7.24 -10.07
C SER A 124 -29.64 -7.01 -11.55
N LEU A 125 -28.76 -6.30 -12.27
CA LEU A 125 -28.89 -6.07 -13.71
C LEU A 125 -28.93 -7.38 -14.50
N ASN A 126 -27.97 -8.27 -14.23
CA ASN A 126 -27.90 -9.57 -14.89
C ASN A 126 -29.13 -10.44 -14.62
N GLN A 127 -29.72 -10.36 -13.42
CA GLN A 127 -30.95 -11.07 -13.09
C GLN A 127 -32.14 -10.55 -13.89
N ALA A 128 -32.31 -9.24 -14.04
CA ALA A 128 -33.41 -8.71 -14.83
C ALA A 128 -33.25 -9.00 -16.32
N VAL A 129 -32.02 -8.94 -16.85
CA VAL A 129 -31.75 -9.34 -18.24
C VAL A 129 -32.08 -10.82 -18.46
N LYS A 130 -31.72 -11.70 -17.52
CA LYS A 130 -32.11 -13.12 -17.57
C LYS A 130 -33.62 -13.31 -17.50
N ALA A 131 -34.31 -12.57 -16.63
CA ALA A 131 -35.77 -12.61 -16.50
C ALA A 131 -36.46 -12.14 -17.79
N MET A 132 -35.99 -11.05 -18.41
CA MET A 132 -36.48 -10.56 -19.70
C MET A 132 -36.24 -11.58 -20.82
N ASN A 133 -35.03 -12.15 -20.90
CA ASN A 133 -34.73 -13.18 -21.90
C ASN A 133 -35.58 -14.44 -21.71
N ALA A 134 -35.94 -14.80 -20.47
CA ALA A 134 -36.86 -15.88 -20.19
C ALA A 134 -38.29 -15.53 -20.62
N ALA A 135 -38.75 -14.31 -20.35
CA ALA A 135 -40.08 -13.84 -20.70
C ALA A 135 -40.32 -13.74 -22.22
N ASN A 136 -39.27 -13.42 -22.99
CA ASN A 136 -39.34 -13.30 -24.45
C ASN A 136 -39.29 -14.63 -25.22
N ARG A 137 -39.38 -15.79 -24.54
CA ARG A 137 -39.38 -17.11 -25.21
C ARG A 137 -40.78 -17.44 -25.77
N PRO A 138 -40.88 -18.14 -26.93
CA PRO A 138 -42.16 -18.38 -27.61
C PRO A 138 -43.22 -19.09 -26.77
N GLU A 139 -42.79 -19.94 -25.83
CA GLU A 139 -43.63 -20.77 -24.95
C GLU A 139 -43.81 -20.15 -23.54
N SER A 140 -43.33 -18.91 -23.33
CA SER A 140 -43.25 -18.32 -22.00
C SER A 140 -44.60 -17.79 -21.51
N PRO A 141 -45.04 -18.12 -20.27
CA PRO A 141 -46.26 -17.57 -19.69
C PRO A 141 -46.11 -16.11 -19.20
N LEU A 142 -44.90 -15.52 -19.25
CA LEU A 142 -44.62 -14.18 -18.75
C LEU A 142 -44.83 -13.11 -19.85
N LEU A 143 -45.66 -12.10 -19.56
CA LEU A 143 -45.88 -10.94 -20.43
C LEU A 143 -44.78 -9.89 -20.22
N ILE A 144 -44.07 -9.52 -21.30
CA ILE A 144 -42.97 -8.54 -21.29
C ILE A 144 -43.41 -7.18 -20.71
N GLU A 145 -44.66 -6.79 -20.93
CA GLU A 145 -45.28 -5.56 -20.43
C GLU A 145 -45.32 -5.49 -18.89
N GLN A 146 -45.35 -6.64 -18.21
CA GLN A 146 -45.32 -6.70 -16.74
C GLN A 146 -43.89 -6.62 -16.19
N VAL A 147 -42.88 -6.99 -16.98
CA VAL A 147 -41.47 -7.01 -16.56
C VAL A 147 -40.78 -5.68 -16.83
N ALA A 148 -41.17 -4.97 -17.89
CA ALA A 148 -40.56 -3.69 -18.30
C ALA A 148 -40.54 -2.59 -17.20
N PRO A 149 -41.60 -2.38 -16.38
CA PRO A 149 -41.57 -1.38 -15.31
C PRO A 149 -40.52 -1.68 -14.23
N HIS A 150 -40.29 -2.97 -13.91
CA HIS A 150 -39.28 -3.38 -12.94
C HIS A 150 -37.86 -3.12 -13.44
N VAL A 151 -37.63 -3.25 -14.75
CA VAL A 151 -36.35 -2.98 -15.39
C VAL A 151 -36.07 -1.47 -15.42
N ILE A 152 -37.07 -0.65 -15.77
CA ILE A 152 -36.96 0.81 -15.75
C ILE A 152 -36.71 1.33 -14.32
N ALA A 153 -37.46 0.82 -13.33
CA ALA A 153 -37.23 1.19 -11.93
C ALA A 153 -35.83 0.78 -11.44
N MET A 154 -35.29 -0.32 -11.97
CA MET A 154 -33.92 -0.74 -11.67
C MET A 154 -32.87 0.16 -12.34
N GLU A 155 -33.10 0.62 -13.56
CA GLU A 155 -32.26 1.62 -14.25
C GLU A 155 -32.18 2.93 -13.45
N GLY A 156 -33.32 3.42 -12.94
CA GLY A 156 -33.33 4.61 -12.09
C GLY A 156 -32.51 4.46 -10.81
N ARG A 157 -32.66 3.33 -10.09
CA ARG A 157 -31.85 3.02 -8.89
C ARG A 157 -30.37 2.87 -9.22
N LEU A 158 -30.06 2.26 -10.37
CA LEU A 158 -28.72 2.06 -10.86
C LEU A 158 -28.03 3.40 -11.14
N SER A 159 -28.69 4.28 -11.90
CA SER A 159 -28.20 5.61 -12.23
C SER A 159 -27.93 6.45 -10.97
N ALA A 160 -28.85 6.42 -9.99
CA ALA A 160 -28.66 7.10 -8.72
C ALA A 160 -27.45 6.57 -7.93
N THR A 161 -27.32 5.25 -7.82
CA THR A 161 -26.22 4.64 -7.07
C THR A 161 -24.87 4.87 -7.74
N ILE A 162 -24.80 4.83 -9.08
CA ILE A 162 -23.59 5.16 -9.84
C ILE A 162 -23.18 6.61 -9.61
N LYS A 163 -24.13 7.55 -9.63
CA LYS A 163 -23.84 8.97 -9.37
C LYS A 163 -23.29 9.19 -7.96
N GLU A 164 -23.91 8.57 -6.96
CA GLU A 164 -23.46 8.63 -5.56
C GLU A 164 -22.07 8.00 -5.38
N ALA A 165 -21.86 6.83 -5.98
CA ALA A 165 -20.56 6.14 -5.99
C ALA A 165 -19.46 7.01 -6.62
N ASN A 166 -19.75 7.63 -7.77
CA ASN A 166 -18.79 8.50 -8.47
C ASN A 166 -18.45 9.73 -7.62
N ALA A 167 -19.46 10.42 -7.08
CA ALA A 167 -19.24 11.58 -6.20
C ALA A 167 -18.40 11.23 -4.97
N THR A 168 -18.70 10.09 -4.34
CA THR A 168 -17.96 9.60 -3.17
C THR A 168 -16.51 9.24 -3.53
N LEU A 169 -16.29 8.56 -4.66
CA LEU A 169 -14.96 8.21 -5.13
C LEU A 169 -14.13 9.46 -5.44
N THR A 170 -14.71 10.44 -6.14
CA THR A 170 -14.05 11.72 -6.42
C THR A 170 -13.65 12.42 -5.13
N ALA A 171 -14.54 12.51 -4.14
CA ALA A 171 -14.22 13.15 -2.86
C ALA A 171 -13.07 12.46 -2.12
N ILE A 172 -13.05 11.11 -2.08
CA ILE A 172 -11.99 10.34 -1.44
C ILE A 172 -10.65 10.54 -2.16
N VAL A 173 -10.64 10.43 -3.49
CA VAL A 173 -9.41 10.56 -4.28
C VAL A 173 -8.87 11.99 -4.21
N SER A 174 -9.73 13.00 -4.30
CA SER A 174 -9.32 14.40 -4.12
C SER A 174 -8.72 14.64 -2.74
N GLY A 175 -9.35 14.14 -1.67
CA GLY A 175 -8.82 14.28 -0.31
C GLY A 175 -7.44 13.63 -0.12
N GLU A 176 -7.22 12.45 -0.71
CA GLU A 176 -5.91 11.79 -0.73
C GLU A 176 -4.87 12.61 -1.53
N VAL A 177 -5.23 13.08 -2.73
CA VAL A 177 -4.35 13.88 -3.59
C VAL A 177 -3.97 15.19 -2.89
N ASP A 178 -4.92 15.86 -2.24
CA ASP A 178 -4.67 17.12 -1.54
C ASP A 178 -3.76 16.93 -0.33
N TYR A 179 -3.98 15.85 0.45
CA TYR A 179 -3.12 15.49 1.57
C TYR A 179 -1.66 15.26 1.13
N TRP A 180 -1.46 14.52 0.03
CA TRP A 180 -0.12 14.17 -0.44
C TRP A 180 0.57 15.26 -1.27
N THR A 181 -0.19 16.08 -2.00
CA THR A 181 0.36 17.15 -2.86
C THR A 181 0.37 18.52 -2.21
N GLY A 182 -0.20 18.65 -1.00
CA GLY A 182 -0.29 19.91 -0.26
C GLY A 182 -1.23 20.94 -0.90
N ARG A 183 -1.96 20.57 -1.96
CA ARG A 183 -2.83 21.47 -2.74
C ARG A 183 -4.06 21.97 -1.97
N GLY A 184 -4.39 21.34 -0.83
CA GLY A 184 -5.49 21.76 0.06
C GLY A 184 -5.06 22.50 1.33
N THR A 185 -3.75 22.63 1.60
CA THR A 185 -3.23 23.37 2.77
C THR A 185 -2.62 24.68 2.31
N THR A 186 -3.41 25.76 2.29
CA THR A 186 -2.87 27.10 2.53
C THR A 186 -2.31 27.11 3.95
N SER A 187 -1.03 26.79 4.09
CA SER A 187 -0.32 26.91 5.37
C SER A 187 -0.17 28.40 5.69
N PRO A 188 -0.72 28.91 6.82
CA PRO A 188 -0.57 30.31 7.22
C PRO A 188 0.81 30.61 7.84
N ILE A 189 1.81 29.72 7.69
CA ILE A 189 3.11 29.82 8.38
C ILE A 189 4.18 30.52 7.50
N ALA A 190 3.83 31.05 6.33
CA ALA A 190 4.80 31.69 5.44
C ALA A 190 5.15 33.15 5.79
N ASP A 191 4.43 33.82 6.70
CA ASP A 191 4.57 35.27 6.91
C ASP A 191 5.31 35.72 8.17
N GLU A 192 5.84 34.83 9.00
CA GLU A 192 6.63 35.24 10.18
C GLU A 192 7.97 34.51 10.28
N VAL A 193 8.85 34.72 9.30
CA VAL A 193 10.28 34.91 9.59
C VAL A 193 10.89 35.81 8.51
N GLN A 194 11.06 37.09 8.85
CA GLN A 194 12.10 37.93 8.26
C GLN A 194 13.01 38.45 9.38
N PRO A 195 14.30 38.70 9.05
CA PRO A 195 15.45 38.47 9.92
C PRO A 195 15.59 39.38 11.14
#